data_AF-A0A934R537-F1
#
_entry.id   AF-A0A934R537-F1
#
_cell.length_a   1.000
_cell.length_b   1.000
_cell.length_c   1.000
_cell.angle_alpha   90.00
_cell.angle_beta   90.00
_cell.angle_gamma   90.00
#
_symmetry.space_group_name_H-M   'P 1'
#
loop_
_entity.id
_entity.type
_entity.pdbx_description
1 polymer ?
#
loop_
_entity_poly.entity_id
_entity_poly.type
_entity_poly.pdbx_seq_one_letter_code
_entity_poly.pdbx_strand_id
1 'polypeptide(L)'
;MLKLSPLLVPLPWLILSGCIPEGRPIPIHRTPAQSRPATGPTIAGTPDAPELKRLKNGHYRVRKPWTVRVGGRDWHVPAGYTSNGITAPVKMKSMLGDGVEHSTTWAAVFHDWLFTQPGISRTQADQLFHELLLAYGVPPHKARLMHATVSAYSLSKSLR
;
A
#
# COMPACT_ATOMS: atom_id res chain seq x y z
N MET A 1 44.54 0.89 47.30
CA MET A 1 43.96 2.14 47.85
C MET A 1 42.46 2.12 47.65
N LEU A 2 41.70 2.80 48.52
CA LEU A 2 40.25 2.68 48.64
C LEU A 2 39.48 3.16 47.39
N LYS A 3 38.27 2.62 47.16
CA LYS A 3 37.04 3.44 47.07
C LYS A 3 35.74 2.63 47.22
N LEU A 4 35.01 3.00 48.28
CA LEU A 4 33.55 2.99 48.46
C LEU A 4 32.69 1.74 48.12
N SER A 5 32.27 1.06 49.20
CA SER A 5 30.85 0.76 49.51
C SER A 5 30.03 2.09 49.65
N PRO A 6 28.69 2.13 49.91
CA PRO A 6 27.78 1.04 50.31
C PRO A 6 26.30 1.13 49.80
N LEU A 7 25.45 0.15 50.20
CA LEU A 7 23.96 0.23 50.33
C LEU A 7 23.17 0.50 49.00
N LEU A 8 21.86 0.24 48.85
CA LEU A 8 20.76 0.05 49.82
C LEU A 8 19.66 -0.85 49.22
N VAL A 9 19.11 -1.79 50.01
CA VAL A 9 17.81 -2.46 49.81
C VAL A 9 16.83 -1.75 50.76
N PRO A 10 15.62 -1.27 50.37
CA PRO A 10 14.38 -2.09 50.28
C PRO A 10 13.41 -1.57 49.16
N LEU A 11 12.08 -1.79 49.07
CA LEU A 11 11.04 -2.47 49.88
C LEU A 11 9.88 -2.95 48.93
N PRO A 12 9.05 -3.96 49.26
CA PRO A 12 7.87 -4.36 48.47
C PRO A 12 6.53 -3.78 49.01
N TRP A 13 5.39 -4.35 48.55
CA TRP A 13 3.98 -4.08 48.94
C TRP A 13 3.40 -2.80 48.29
N LEU A 14 2.17 -2.77 47.75
CA LEU A 14 0.89 -3.07 48.40
C LEU A 14 -0.22 -3.45 47.40
N ILE A 15 -1.12 -4.33 47.85
CA ILE A 15 -2.45 -4.52 47.25
C ILE A 15 -3.37 -3.40 47.76
N LEU A 16 -4.19 -2.81 46.90
CA LEU A 16 -5.39 -2.11 47.34
C LEU A 16 -6.58 -2.47 46.45
N SER A 17 -7.54 -3.16 47.07
CA SER A 17 -8.83 -3.50 46.47
C SER A 17 -9.70 -2.24 46.38
N GLY A 18 -10.29 -1.99 45.20
CA GLY A 18 -11.19 -0.87 44.96
C GLY A 18 -12.60 -1.36 44.67
N CYS A 19 -13.50 -1.28 45.64
CA CYS A 19 -14.93 -1.46 45.42
C CYS A 19 -15.49 -0.26 44.63
N ILE A 20 -16.33 -0.52 43.61
CA ILE A 20 -17.12 0.52 42.92
C ILE A 20 -18.60 0.13 43.00
N PRO A 21 -19.51 1.03 43.42
CA PRO A 21 -20.91 0.70 43.71
C PRO A 21 -21.80 0.61 42.47
N GLU A 22 -22.94 -0.07 42.63
CA GLU A 22 -24.01 -0.16 41.63
C GLU A 22 -24.60 1.21 41.28
N GLY A 23 -24.63 1.52 39.98
CA GLY A 23 -25.30 2.70 39.40
C GLY A 23 -26.47 2.30 38.50
N ARG A 24 -27.60 3.00 38.62
CA ARG A 24 -28.86 2.71 37.90
C ARG A 24 -28.72 2.64 36.37
N PRO A 25 -29.57 1.83 35.69
CA PRO A 25 -29.65 1.84 34.23
C PRO A 25 -30.22 3.16 33.69
N ILE A 26 -29.51 3.76 32.75
CA ILE A 26 -29.97 4.92 31.97
C ILE A 26 -30.84 4.42 30.82
N PRO A 27 -32.01 5.03 30.53
CA PRO A 27 -32.82 4.65 29.37
C PRO A 27 -32.10 5.04 28.08
N ILE A 28 -31.68 4.03 27.31
CA ILE A 28 -30.99 4.22 26.03
C ILE A 28 -32.00 4.72 24.99
N HIS A 29 -31.93 6.02 24.66
CA HIS A 29 -32.60 6.56 23.47
C HIS A 29 -32.02 5.85 22.24
N ARG A 30 -32.82 5.00 21.58
CA ARG A 30 -32.41 4.30 20.37
C ARG A 30 -32.32 5.30 19.21
N THR A 31 -31.12 5.83 18.97
CA THR A 31 -30.79 6.41 17.67
C THR A 31 -31.04 5.33 16.61
N PRO A 32 -31.81 5.61 15.54
CA PRO A 32 -31.99 4.62 14.47
C PRO A 32 -30.63 4.27 13.88
N ALA A 33 -30.41 2.96 13.69
CA ALA A 33 -29.11 2.45 13.29
C ALA A 33 -28.64 3.10 11.99
N GLN A 34 -27.49 3.78 12.03
CA GLN A 34 -26.73 4.05 10.83
C GLN A 34 -26.33 2.70 10.23
N SER A 35 -27.01 2.32 9.16
CA SER A 35 -26.73 1.13 8.38
C SER A 35 -25.35 1.25 7.73
N ARG A 36 -24.31 0.86 8.47
CA ARG A 36 -23.00 0.54 7.89
C ARG A 36 -23.24 -0.58 6.87
N PRO A 37 -22.93 -0.40 5.58
CA PRO A 37 -22.87 -1.54 4.68
C PRO A 37 -21.85 -2.52 5.26
N ALA A 38 -22.23 -3.79 5.37
CA ALA A 38 -21.42 -4.79 6.03
C ALA A 38 -20.07 -4.93 5.31
N THR A 39 -18.98 -4.71 6.06
CA THR A 39 -17.63 -5.11 5.67
C THR A 39 -17.54 -6.63 5.70
N GLY A 40 -18.04 -7.29 4.67
CA GLY A 40 -17.61 -8.64 4.35
C GLY A 40 -16.18 -8.59 3.82
N PRO A 41 -15.28 -9.50 4.22
CA PRO A 41 -14.04 -9.71 3.51
C PRO A 41 -14.37 -10.36 2.16
N THR A 42 -14.66 -9.55 1.14
CA THR A 42 -14.76 -10.02 -0.23
C THR A 42 -13.44 -10.71 -0.58
N ILE A 43 -13.49 -12.02 -0.80
CA ILE A 43 -12.33 -12.81 -1.20
C ILE A 43 -11.71 -12.14 -2.43
N ALA A 44 -10.42 -11.85 -2.35
CA ALA A 44 -9.72 -11.02 -3.32
C ALA A 44 -9.70 -11.67 -4.70
N GLY A 45 -10.63 -11.25 -5.57
CA GLY A 45 -10.51 -11.46 -7.00
C GLY A 45 -9.31 -10.68 -7.55
N THR A 46 -8.78 -11.13 -8.69
CA THR A 46 -7.81 -10.37 -9.47
C THR A 46 -8.32 -8.93 -9.68
N PRO A 47 -7.53 -7.88 -9.45
CA PRO A 47 -7.97 -6.51 -9.62
C PRO A 47 -8.46 -6.24 -11.05
N ASP A 48 -9.36 -5.27 -11.21
CA ASP A 48 -9.92 -4.94 -12.52
C ASP A 48 -8.81 -4.49 -13.49
N ALA A 49 -8.87 -4.93 -14.75
CA ALA A 49 -7.91 -4.52 -15.78
C ALA A 49 -8.19 -3.07 -16.25
N PRO A 50 -7.19 -2.18 -16.32
CA PRO A 50 -7.37 -0.84 -16.84
C PRO A 50 -7.54 -0.81 -18.35
N GLU A 51 -8.47 0.01 -18.84
CA GLU A 51 -8.46 0.40 -20.26
C GLU A 51 -7.34 1.42 -20.51
N LEU A 52 -6.20 0.95 -21.03
CA LEU A 52 -5.08 1.81 -21.42
C LEU A 52 -5.08 2.13 -22.92
N LYS A 53 -4.57 3.32 -23.26
CA LYS A 53 -4.20 3.70 -24.63
C LYS A 53 -2.71 4.01 -24.66
N ARG A 54 -1.94 3.35 -25.54
CA ARG A 54 -0.57 3.75 -25.86
C ARG A 54 -0.60 5.01 -26.72
N LEU A 55 0.18 6.01 -26.36
CA LEU A 55 0.32 7.28 -27.06
C LEU A 55 1.48 7.22 -28.07
N LYS A 56 1.52 8.15 -29.04
CA LYS A 56 2.54 8.18 -30.10
C LYS A 56 3.98 8.31 -29.57
N ASN A 57 4.17 8.92 -28.40
CA ASN A 57 5.45 9.05 -27.70
C ASN A 57 5.81 7.81 -26.85
N GLY A 58 5.02 6.72 -26.91
CA GLY A 58 5.24 5.49 -26.16
C GLY A 58 4.68 5.48 -24.73
N HIS A 59 4.14 6.60 -24.24
CA HIS A 59 3.51 6.73 -22.92
C HIS A 59 2.14 6.04 -22.89
N TYR A 60 1.58 5.83 -21.70
CA TYR A 60 0.26 5.23 -21.49
C TYR A 60 -0.73 6.25 -20.94
N ARG A 61 -1.97 6.21 -21.42
CA ARG A 61 -3.09 6.99 -20.87
C ARG A 61 -4.24 6.08 -20.43
N VAL A 62 -4.74 6.32 -19.22
CA VAL A 62 -5.94 5.67 -18.67
C VAL A 62 -7.19 6.23 -19.38
N ARG A 63 -8.01 5.37 -19.98
CA ARG A 63 -9.20 5.76 -20.78
C ARG A 63 -10.47 5.94 -19.96
N LYS A 64 -10.65 5.12 -18.91
CA LYS A 64 -11.81 5.13 -18.00
C LYS A 64 -11.31 5.13 -16.55
N PRO A 65 -12.09 5.62 -15.57
CA PRO A 65 -11.72 5.50 -14.16
C PRO A 65 -11.43 4.04 -13.80
N TRP A 66 -10.30 3.81 -13.12
CA TRP A 66 -9.80 2.49 -12.81
C TRP A 66 -9.65 2.34 -11.29
N THR A 67 -10.31 1.32 -10.73
CA THR A 67 -10.28 1.01 -9.30
C THR A 67 -9.27 -0.10 -9.05
N VAL A 68 -8.25 0.20 -8.26
CA VAL A 68 -7.22 -0.77 -7.85
C VAL A 68 -7.46 -1.16 -6.40
N ARG A 69 -7.59 -2.46 -6.12
CA ARG A 69 -7.82 -3.00 -4.78
C ARG A 69 -6.52 -3.63 -4.29
N VAL A 70 -5.75 -2.92 -3.45
CA VAL A 70 -4.41 -3.33 -3.01
C VAL A 70 -4.02 -2.63 -1.70
N GLY A 71 -3.22 -3.28 -0.85
CA GLY A 71 -2.88 -2.77 0.48
C GLY A 71 -4.09 -2.63 1.42
N GLY A 72 -5.11 -3.49 1.25
CA GLY A 72 -6.33 -3.47 2.05
C GLY A 72 -7.28 -2.29 1.80
N ARG A 73 -7.11 -1.56 0.69
CA ARG A 73 -7.91 -0.37 0.34
C ARG A 73 -8.12 -0.23 -1.17
N ASP A 74 -9.14 0.55 -1.52
CA ASP A 74 -9.45 0.91 -2.90
C ASP A 74 -8.74 2.23 -3.27
N TRP A 75 -8.19 2.27 -4.48
CA TRP A 75 -7.51 3.42 -5.08
C TRP A 75 -8.15 3.74 -6.43
N HIS A 76 -8.34 5.02 -6.73
CA HIS A 76 -9.10 5.46 -7.89
C HIS A 76 -8.19 6.26 -8.85
N VAL A 77 -7.67 5.58 -9.88
CA VAL A 77 -6.88 6.22 -10.93
C VAL A 77 -7.84 6.90 -11.92
N PRO A 78 -7.76 8.23 -12.12
CA PRO A 78 -8.73 8.95 -12.93
C PRO A 78 -8.49 8.72 -14.42
N ALA A 79 -9.58 8.78 -15.20
CA ALA A 79 -9.49 8.85 -16.66
C ALA A 79 -8.65 10.07 -17.09
N GLY A 80 -7.86 9.93 -18.15
CA GLY A 80 -6.95 10.95 -18.65
C GLY A 80 -5.56 10.94 -18.00
N TYR A 81 -5.38 10.27 -16.85
CA TYR A 81 -4.05 10.11 -16.23
C TYR A 81 -3.06 9.51 -17.24
N THR A 82 -1.85 10.07 -17.29
CA THR A 82 -0.82 9.74 -18.27
C THR A 82 0.48 9.37 -17.54
N SER A 83 1.07 8.23 -17.89
CA SER A 83 2.24 7.62 -17.24
C SER A 83 3.30 7.22 -18.28
N ASN A 84 4.55 7.12 -17.85
CA ASN A 84 5.66 6.66 -18.68
C ASN A 84 5.65 5.12 -18.85
N GLY A 85 4.89 4.42 -18.01
CA GLY A 85 4.88 2.97 -17.89
C GLY A 85 6.24 2.45 -17.41
N ILE A 86 6.61 1.25 -17.87
CA ILE A 86 7.89 0.64 -17.51
C ILE A 86 9.05 1.47 -18.09
N THR A 87 9.72 2.24 -17.23
CA THR A 87 10.88 3.05 -17.59
C THR A 87 12.16 2.24 -17.44
N ALA A 88 12.42 1.38 -18.42
CA ALA A 88 13.62 0.54 -18.52
C ALA A 88 14.21 0.56 -19.95
N PRO A 89 15.48 0.16 -20.16
CA PRO A 89 16.06 -0.01 -21.50
C PRO A 89 15.23 -0.96 -22.37
N VAL A 90 15.19 -0.72 -23.69
CA VAL A 90 14.31 -1.44 -24.64
C VAL A 90 14.44 -2.97 -24.54
N LYS A 91 15.66 -3.50 -24.42
CA LYS A 91 15.91 -4.95 -24.25
C LYS A 91 15.31 -5.53 -22.96
N MET A 92 15.16 -4.73 -21.92
CA MET A 92 14.48 -5.15 -20.68
C MET A 92 12.95 -5.01 -20.80
N LYS A 93 12.44 -4.02 -21.54
CA LYS A 93 10.99 -3.82 -21.69
C LYS A 93 10.28 -5.06 -22.27
N SER A 94 10.86 -5.72 -23.27
CA SER A 94 10.26 -6.94 -23.85
C SER A 94 10.18 -8.09 -22.84
N MET A 95 11.24 -8.31 -22.04
CA MET A 95 11.27 -9.32 -20.98
C MET A 95 10.31 -8.99 -19.82
N LEU A 96 10.20 -7.70 -19.47
CA LEU A 96 9.30 -7.23 -18.43
C LEU A 96 7.83 -7.25 -18.88
N GLY A 97 7.54 -7.18 -20.18
CA GLY A 97 6.18 -7.10 -20.72
C GLY A 97 5.73 -5.64 -20.77
N ASP A 98 5.74 -5.05 -21.97
CA ASP A 98 5.44 -3.65 -22.24
C ASP A 98 4.30 -3.55 -23.25
N GLY A 99 3.16 -2.99 -22.85
CA GLY A 99 1.99 -2.86 -23.70
C GLY A 99 0.68 -2.72 -22.92
N VAL A 100 -0.38 -2.31 -23.61
CA VAL A 100 -1.67 -1.97 -22.98
C VAL A 100 -2.38 -3.16 -22.31
N GLU A 101 -2.09 -4.39 -22.71
CA GLU A 101 -2.67 -5.62 -22.15
C GLU A 101 -1.77 -6.32 -21.10
N HIS A 102 -0.62 -5.73 -20.74
CA HIS A 102 0.32 -6.36 -19.81
C HIS A 102 0.13 -5.86 -18.38
N SER A 103 -0.15 -6.78 -17.45
CA SER A 103 -0.27 -6.51 -16.01
C SER A 103 0.92 -5.79 -15.38
N THR A 104 2.13 -6.03 -15.88
CA THR A 104 3.35 -5.32 -15.51
C THR A 104 3.34 -3.85 -15.93
N THR A 105 2.72 -3.53 -17.07
CA THR A 105 2.48 -2.14 -17.51
C THR A 105 1.35 -1.51 -16.69
N TRP A 106 0.28 -2.24 -16.38
CA TRP A 106 -0.79 -1.77 -15.50
C TRP A 106 -0.23 -1.36 -14.13
N ALA A 107 0.53 -2.25 -13.48
CA ALA A 107 1.17 -1.97 -12.21
C ALA A 107 2.13 -0.77 -12.28
N ALA A 108 2.87 -0.59 -13.37
CA ALA A 108 3.74 0.58 -13.56
C ALA A 108 2.94 1.89 -13.71
N VAL A 109 1.78 1.88 -14.39
CA VAL A 109 0.89 3.05 -14.48
C VAL A 109 0.33 3.42 -13.09
N PHE A 110 0.00 2.43 -12.26
CA PHE A 110 -0.42 2.67 -10.88
C PHE A 110 0.73 3.21 -10.01
N HIS A 111 1.96 2.67 -10.17
CA HIS A 111 3.14 3.13 -9.45
C HIS A 111 3.48 4.60 -9.76
N ASP A 112 3.46 4.99 -11.04
CA ASP A 112 3.60 6.39 -11.46
C ASP A 112 2.50 7.27 -10.84
N TRP A 113 1.26 6.78 -10.78
CA TRP A 113 0.12 7.52 -10.21
C TRP A 113 0.25 7.73 -8.70
N LEU A 114 0.75 6.75 -7.95
CA LEU A 114 0.94 6.85 -6.49
C LEU A 114 1.83 8.04 -6.10
N PHE A 115 2.79 8.45 -6.93
CA PHE A 115 3.62 9.65 -6.68
C PHE A 115 2.87 10.98 -6.78
N THR A 116 1.64 10.98 -7.28
CA THR A 116 0.76 12.15 -7.28
C THR A 116 -0.13 12.25 -6.03
N GLN A 117 -0.11 11.23 -5.15
CA GLN A 117 -1.03 11.12 -4.04
C GLN A 117 -0.44 11.68 -2.74
N PRO A 118 -1.20 12.48 -1.96
CA PRO A 118 -0.70 13.07 -0.72
C PRO A 118 -0.40 12.00 0.33
N GLY A 119 0.72 12.15 1.04
CA GLY A 119 1.13 11.27 2.12
C GLY A 119 1.68 9.89 1.70
N ILE A 120 1.77 9.59 0.40
CA ILE A 120 2.35 8.32 -0.07
C ILE A 120 3.87 8.42 -0.15
N SER A 121 4.56 7.64 0.67
CA SER A 121 6.02 7.56 0.64
C SER A 121 6.53 6.73 -0.55
N ARG A 122 7.79 6.95 -0.95
CA ARG A 122 8.43 6.18 -2.02
C ARG A 122 8.41 4.67 -1.72
N THR A 123 8.79 4.29 -0.50
CA THR A 123 8.79 2.89 -0.04
C THR A 123 7.38 2.29 -0.04
N GLN A 124 6.36 3.06 0.34
CA GLN A 124 4.96 2.61 0.29
C GLN A 124 4.50 2.40 -1.16
N ALA A 125 4.87 3.28 -2.09
CA ALA A 125 4.54 3.11 -3.50
C ALA A 125 5.23 1.87 -4.11
N ASP A 126 6.52 1.67 -3.82
CA ASP A 126 7.29 0.50 -4.27
C ASP A 126 6.66 -0.81 -3.75
N GLN A 127 6.25 -0.85 -2.47
CA GLN A 127 5.56 -2.00 -1.86
C GLN A 127 4.18 -2.27 -2.48
N LEU A 128 3.34 -1.24 -2.65
CA LEU A 128 2.01 -1.38 -3.29
C LEU A 128 2.12 -1.84 -4.75
N PHE A 129 3.17 -1.42 -5.46
CA PHE A 129 3.49 -1.91 -6.80
C PHE A 129 3.83 -3.41 -6.80
N HIS A 130 4.62 -3.88 -5.83
CA HIS A 130 4.93 -5.31 -5.67
C HIS A 130 3.67 -6.14 -5.37
N GLU A 131 2.82 -5.67 -4.44
CA GLU A 131 1.55 -6.31 -4.11
C GLU A 131 0.62 -6.39 -5.33
N LEU A 132 0.53 -5.31 -6.12
CA LEU A 132 -0.32 -5.28 -7.31
C LEU A 132 0.18 -6.20 -8.43
N LEU A 133 1.50 -6.33 -8.61
CA LEU A 133 2.08 -7.32 -9.53
C LEU A 133 1.65 -8.75 -9.16
N LEU A 134 1.72 -9.09 -7.87
CA LEU A 134 1.28 -10.40 -7.37
C LEU A 134 -0.24 -10.59 -7.52
N ALA A 135 -1.05 -9.56 -7.24
CA ALA A 135 -2.50 -9.60 -7.39
C ALA A 135 -2.95 -9.81 -8.86
N TYR A 136 -2.17 -9.32 -9.83
CA TYR A 136 -2.35 -9.62 -11.25
C TYR A 136 -1.70 -10.94 -11.72
N GLY A 137 -1.24 -11.79 -10.82
CA GLY A 137 -0.67 -13.10 -11.16
C GLY A 137 0.72 -13.05 -11.82
N VAL A 138 1.46 -11.94 -11.69
CA VAL A 138 2.84 -11.89 -12.18
C VAL A 138 3.70 -12.86 -11.34
N PRO A 139 4.52 -13.74 -11.97
CA PRO A 139 5.30 -14.73 -11.23
C PRO A 139 6.15 -14.12 -10.09
N PRO A 140 6.15 -14.69 -8.87
CA PRO A 140 6.77 -14.04 -7.70
C PRO A 140 8.27 -13.76 -7.81
N HIS A 141 9.01 -14.46 -8.67
CA HIS A 141 10.42 -14.12 -8.95
C HIS A 141 10.53 -12.84 -9.80
N LYS A 142 9.66 -12.66 -10.78
CA LYS A 142 9.59 -11.47 -11.65
C LYS A 142 9.06 -10.26 -10.88
N ALA A 143 8.02 -10.45 -10.06
CA ALA A 143 7.52 -9.40 -9.18
C ALA A 143 8.60 -8.87 -8.23
N ARG A 144 9.34 -9.77 -7.53
CA ARG A 144 10.47 -9.40 -6.67
C ARG A 144 11.59 -8.67 -7.41
N LEU A 145 11.95 -9.10 -8.62
CA LEU A 145 12.97 -8.43 -9.44
C LEU A 145 12.55 -7.00 -9.81
N MET A 146 11.30 -6.80 -10.23
CA MET A 146 10.75 -5.49 -10.57
C MET A 146 10.71 -4.58 -9.34
N HIS A 147 10.27 -5.10 -8.19
CA HIS A 147 10.26 -4.38 -6.91
C HIS A 147 11.68 -3.94 -6.49
N ALA A 148 12.63 -4.88 -6.45
CA ALA A 148 14.02 -4.58 -6.09
C ALA A 148 14.65 -3.51 -6.98
N THR A 149 14.29 -3.48 -8.27
CA THR A 149 14.76 -2.46 -9.23
C THR A 149 14.26 -1.07 -8.87
N VAL A 150 12.96 -0.90 -8.57
CA VAL A 150 12.42 0.42 -8.18
C VAL A 150 12.91 0.88 -6.81
N SER A 151 13.05 -0.04 -5.85
CA SER A 151 13.58 0.26 -4.51
C SER A 151 15.07 0.61 -4.51
N ALA A 152 15.89 -0.05 -5.34
CA ALA A 152 17.30 0.31 -5.50
C ALA A 152 17.47 1.71 -6.11
N TYR A 153 16.61 2.08 -7.07
CA TYR A 153 16.57 3.45 -7.59
C TYR A 153 16.19 4.46 -6.50
N SER A 154 15.20 4.14 -5.66
CA SER A 154 14.79 4.94 -4.50
C SER A 154 15.98 5.21 -3.55
N LEU A 155 16.70 4.15 -3.15
CA LEU A 155 17.91 4.24 -2.30
C LEU A 155 19.01 5.11 -2.93
N SER A 156 19.23 4.98 -4.25
CA SER A 156 20.25 5.75 -4.98
C SER A 156 19.97 7.26 -5.03
N LYS A 157 18.69 7.67 -4.86
CA LYS A 157 18.29 9.07 -4.77
C LYS A 157 18.32 9.63 -3.35
N SER A 158 18.10 8.82 -2.31
CA SER A 158 18.18 9.28 -0.92
C SER A 158 19.62 9.48 -0.40
N LEU A 159 20.62 9.05 -1.18
CA LEU A 159 22.05 9.18 -0.87
C LEU A 159 22.72 10.34 -1.65
N ARG A 160 21.94 11.24 -2.24
CA ARG A 160 22.39 12.45 -2.94
C ARG A 160 21.69 13.68 -2.38
#